data_AF-A0A668VWU1-F1
#
_entry.id   AF-A0A668VWU1-F1
#
_cell.length_a   1.000
_cell.length_b   1.000
_cell.length_c   1.000
_cell.angle_alpha   90.00
_cell.angle_beta   90.00
_cell.angle_gamma   90.00
#
_symmetry.space_group_name_H-M   'P 1'
#
loop_
_entity.id
_entity.type
_entity.pdbx_description
1 polymer ?
#
loop_
_entity_poly.entity_id
_entity_poly.type
_entity_poly.pdbx_seq_one_letter_code
_entity_poly.pdbx_strand_id
1 'polypeptide(L)'
;MAIPVLWQFFERYPSAEVTRQADWKPMSELMKPLGLYELRAKTLIRFSDEYLTKQWRYPIELHGIGKYGNDSYRIFCINEWRQVKPDDHKLNKYHAWLWENHEKLGI
;
A
#
# COMPACT_ATOMS: atom_id res chain seq x y z
N MET A 1 7.84 14.70 2.64
CA MET A 1 6.71 14.24 1.80
C MET A 1 7.09 12.88 1.20
N ALA A 2 6.21 11.88 1.22
CA ALA A 2 6.57 10.49 0.84
C ALA A 2 6.58 10.21 -0.67
N ILE A 3 5.73 10.87 -1.45
CA ILE A 3 5.50 10.56 -2.88
C ILE A 3 6.78 10.67 -3.74
N PRO A 4 7.66 11.68 -3.60
CA PRO A 4 8.87 11.74 -4.41
C PRO A 4 9.82 10.54 -4.21
N VAL A 5 9.92 10.05 -2.97
CA VAL A 5 10.75 8.87 -2.63
C VAL A 5 10.08 7.58 -3.11
N LEU A 6 8.74 7.54 -3.17
CA LEU A 6 8.00 6.41 -3.74
C LEU A 6 8.37 6.18 -5.21
N TRP A 7 8.50 7.24 -6.01
CA TRP A 7 8.92 7.11 -7.41
C TRP A 7 10.34 6.56 -7.55
N GLN A 8 11.28 7.08 -6.77
CA GLN A 8 12.65 6.55 -6.73
C GLN A 8 12.69 5.08 -6.26
N PHE A 9 11.78 4.68 -5.37
CA PHE A 9 11.64 3.29 -4.96
C PHE A 9 11.19 2.43 -6.14
N PHE A 10 10.15 2.81 -6.88
CA PHE A 10 9.66 2.03 -8.03
C PHE A 10 10.65 1.98 -9.20
N GLU A 11 11.48 3.01 -9.38
CA GLU A 11 12.58 2.97 -10.36
C GLU A 11 13.62 1.89 -10.02
N ARG A 12 13.94 1.71 -8.73
CA ARG A 12 14.95 0.73 -8.28
C ARG A 12 14.38 -0.67 -8.03
N TYR A 13 13.13 -0.74 -7.61
CA TYR A 13 12.43 -1.97 -7.22
C TYR A 13 11.06 -2.03 -7.92
N PRO A 14 11.03 -2.34 -9.24
CA PRO A 14 9.85 -2.17 -10.07
C PRO A 14 8.75 -3.22 -9.84
N SER A 15 9.04 -4.29 -9.11
CA SER A 15 8.07 -5.35 -8.83
C SER A 15 8.30 -6.02 -7.48
N ALA A 16 7.33 -6.83 -7.05
CA ALA A 16 7.45 -7.62 -5.82
C ALA A 16 8.56 -8.68 -5.93
N GLU A 17 8.78 -9.26 -7.11
CA GLU A 17 9.86 -10.22 -7.38
C GLU A 17 11.23 -9.60 -7.18
N VAL A 18 11.43 -8.35 -7.64
CA VAL A 18 12.70 -7.63 -7.42
C VAL A 18 12.81 -7.24 -5.94
N THR A 19 11.74 -6.71 -5.35
CA THR A 19 11.76 -6.20 -3.97
C THR A 19 12.05 -7.30 -2.95
N ARG A 20 11.47 -8.50 -3.10
CA ARG A 20 11.68 -9.60 -2.15
C ARG A 20 13.11 -10.15 -2.12
N GLN A 21 13.89 -9.93 -3.18
CA GLN A 21 15.30 -10.35 -3.27
C GLN A 21 16.28 -9.23 -2.87
N ALA A 22 15.80 -8.05 -2.52
CA ALA A 22 16.64 -6.90 -2.22
C ALA A 22 17.31 -6.99 -0.83
N ASP A 23 18.48 -6.38 -0.68
CA ASP A 23 19.04 -6.07 0.64
C ASP A 23 18.30 -4.87 1.24
N TRP A 24 17.99 -4.94 2.54
CA TRP A 24 17.26 -3.89 3.22
C TRP A 24 18.12 -2.64 3.44
N LYS A 25 19.45 -2.73 3.46
CA LYS A 25 20.32 -1.58 3.74
C LYS A 25 20.23 -0.48 2.67
N PRO A 26 20.40 -0.74 1.35
CA PRO A 26 20.23 0.32 0.34
C PRO A 26 18.82 0.90 0.29
N MET A 27 17.81 0.08 0.56
CA MET A 27 16.41 0.52 0.63
C MET A 27 16.16 1.42 1.84
N SER A 28 16.75 1.08 2.98
CA SER A 28 16.73 1.87 4.20
C SER A 28 17.38 3.24 3.99
N GLU A 29 18.52 3.30 3.30
CA GLU A 29 19.17 4.57 2.93
C GLU A 29 18.26 5.48 2.10
N LEU A 30 17.55 4.93 1.11
CA LEU A 30 16.56 5.67 0.31
C LEU A 30 15.43 6.24 1.18
N MET A 31 15.02 5.53 2.24
CA MET A 31 13.91 5.90 3.11
C MET A 31 14.29 6.83 4.26
N LYS A 32 15.59 7.10 4.49
CA LYS A 32 16.07 7.94 5.61
C LYS A 32 15.30 9.25 5.81
N PRO A 33 15.03 10.07 4.75
CA PRO A 33 14.33 11.35 4.91
C PRO A 33 12.88 11.21 5.41
N LEU A 34 12.32 10.01 5.39
CA LEU A 34 10.93 9.74 5.71
C LEU A 34 10.74 9.21 7.15
N GLY A 35 11.81 8.94 7.92
CA GLY A 35 11.78 8.30 9.25
C GLY A 35 11.57 6.78 9.21
N LEU A 36 11.58 6.07 10.36
CA LEU A 36 11.28 4.62 10.45
C LEU A 36 11.90 3.74 9.34
N TYR A 37 13.09 4.11 8.87
CA TYR A 37 13.60 3.69 7.57
C TYR A 37 14.00 2.22 7.54
N GLU A 38 14.66 1.73 8.59
CA GLU A 38 15.03 0.31 8.68
C GLU A 38 13.80 -0.58 8.80
N LEU A 39 12.83 -0.16 9.63
CA LEU A 39 11.58 -0.88 9.83
C LEU A 39 10.85 -1.03 8.50
N ARG A 40 10.65 0.07 7.77
CA ARG A 40 9.94 0.04 6.49
C ARG A 40 10.67 -0.72 5.40
N ALA A 41 12.00 -0.63 5.33
CA ALA A 41 12.78 -1.39 4.37
C ALA A 41 12.60 -2.91 4.59
N LYS A 42 12.72 -3.36 5.84
CA LYS A 42 12.49 -4.77 6.20
C LYS A 42 11.03 -5.19 5.97
N THR A 43 10.07 -4.33 6.32
CA THR A 43 8.65 -4.56 6.06
C THR A 43 8.36 -4.73 4.57
N LEU A 44 8.91 -3.88 3.70
CA LEU A 44 8.64 -3.93 2.25
C LEU A 44 9.19 -5.20 1.60
N ILE A 45 10.38 -5.64 2.01
CA ILE A 45 10.96 -6.90 1.53
C ILE A 45 10.07 -8.08 1.94
N ARG A 46 9.71 -8.17 3.23
CA ARG A 46 8.86 -9.25 3.74
C ARG A 46 7.44 -9.20 3.15
N PHE A 47 6.85 -8.02 3.04
CA PHE A 47 5.55 -7.81 2.42
C PHE A 47 5.55 -8.33 0.98
N SER A 48 6.58 -7.98 0.19
CA SER A 48 6.69 -8.41 -1.20
C SER A 48 6.89 -9.92 -1.33
N ASP A 49 7.61 -10.53 -0.39
CA ASP A 49 7.76 -11.98 -0.31
C ASP A 49 6.44 -12.68 -0.01
N GLU A 50 5.72 -12.25 1.04
CA GLU A 50 4.42 -12.80 1.41
C GLU A 50 3.36 -12.55 0.32
N TYR A 51 3.40 -11.40 -0.35
CA TYR A 51 2.48 -11.05 -1.44
C TYR A 51 2.51 -12.09 -2.58
N LEU A 52 3.69 -12.63 -2.90
CA LEU A 52 3.88 -13.59 -3.99
C LEU A 52 3.77 -15.06 -3.55
N THR A 53 4.03 -15.36 -2.27
CA THR A 53 4.19 -16.76 -1.81
C THR A 53 3.10 -17.24 -0.87
N LYS A 54 2.44 -16.33 -0.15
CA LYS A 54 1.34 -16.67 0.74
C LYS A 54 0.05 -16.77 -0.07
N GLN A 55 -0.83 -17.68 0.31
CA GLN A 55 -2.21 -17.63 -0.15
C GLN A 55 -2.97 -16.62 0.72
N TRP A 56 -3.44 -15.53 0.13
CA TRP A 56 -4.16 -14.48 0.81
C TRP A 56 -5.36 -14.05 -0.03
N ARG A 57 -6.42 -13.56 0.63
CA ARG A 57 -7.61 -13.02 -0.03
C ARG A 57 -7.66 -11.49 0.08
N TYR A 58 -7.28 -10.97 1.25
CA TYR A 58 -7.19 -9.54 1.52
C TYR A 58 -5.79 -9.18 2.01
N PRO A 59 -5.22 -8.04 1.60
CA PRO A 59 -3.83 -7.74 1.90
C PRO A 59 -3.58 -7.48 3.39
N ILE A 60 -4.60 -7.28 4.23
CA ILE A 60 -4.43 -7.24 5.70
C ILE A 60 -3.82 -8.53 6.27
N GLU A 61 -3.90 -9.63 5.52
CA GLU A 61 -3.27 -10.90 5.88
C GLU A 61 -1.75 -10.88 5.67
N LEU A 62 -1.22 -9.87 4.97
CA LEU A 62 0.19 -9.72 4.63
C LEU A 62 0.91 -8.83 5.64
N HIS A 63 2.14 -9.19 5.96
CA HIS A 63 2.97 -8.41 6.87
C HIS A 63 3.10 -6.95 6.43
N GLY A 64 2.89 -6.01 7.36
CA GLY A 64 3.01 -4.58 7.10
C GLY A 64 1.73 -3.88 6.62
N ILE A 65 0.67 -4.63 6.30
CA ILE A 65 -0.60 -4.05 5.89
C ILE A 65 -1.61 -4.10 7.04
N GLY A 66 -2.00 -2.91 7.52
CA GLY A 66 -3.10 -2.76 8.47
C GLY A 66 -4.41 -2.34 7.81
N LYS A 67 -5.38 -1.93 8.63
CA LYS A 67 -6.72 -1.48 8.18
C LYS A 67 -6.65 -0.44 7.07
N TYR A 68 -5.82 0.60 7.21
CA TYR A 68 -5.66 1.64 6.19
C TYR A 68 -5.28 1.09 4.80
N GLY A 69 -4.26 0.23 4.74
CA GLY A 69 -3.83 -0.37 3.46
C GLY A 69 -4.88 -1.33 2.90
N ASN A 70 -5.57 -2.07 3.76
CA ASN A 70 -6.62 -3.00 3.36
C ASN A 70 -7.87 -2.28 2.82
N ASP A 71 -8.33 -1.23 3.50
CA ASP A 71 -9.44 -0.41 3.04
C ASP A 71 -9.09 0.28 1.71
N SER A 72 -7.85 0.73 1.55
CA SER A 72 -7.37 1.27 0.27
C SER A 72 -7.48 0.22 -0.84
N TYR A 73 -7.00 -1.00 -0.62
CA TYR A 73 -7.14 -2.09 -1.58
C TYR A 73 -8.60 -2.40 -1.93
N ARG A 74 -9.47 -2.49 -0.91
CA ARG A 74 -10.90 -2.78 -1.09
C ARG A 74 -11.68 -1.67 -1.78
N ILE A 75 -11.18 -0.43 -1.76
CA ILE A 75 -11.78 0.70 -2.48
C ILE A 75 -11.25 0.78 -3.92
N PHE A 76 -9.93 0.69 -4.10
CA PHE A 76 -9.27 1.04 -5.36
C PHE A 76 -8.91 -0.14 -6.25
N CYS A 77 -8.61 -1.31 -5.68
CA CYS A 77 -8.15 -2.47 -6.44
C CYS A 77 -9.27 -3.47 -6.73
N ILE A 78 -10.29 -3.51 -5.87
CA ILE A 78 -11.49 -4.34 -6.05
C ILE A 78 -12.74 -3.50 -5.77
N ASN A 79 -13.87 -3.85 -6.39
CA ASN A 79 -15.11 -3.05 -6.30
C ASN A 79 -15.89 -3.30 -4.99
N GLU A 80 -15.21 -3.23 -3.84
CA GLU A 80 -15.82 -3.43 -2.51
C GLU A 80 -16.03 -2.12 -1.76
N TRP A 81 -15.83 -0.96 -2.39
CA TRP A 81 -15.84 0.36 -1.73
C TRP A 81 -17.11 0.63 -0.90
N ARG A 82 -18.28 0.12 -1.31
CA ARG A 82 -19.55 0.24 -0.58
C ARG A 82 -19.56 -0.49 0.77
N GLN A 83 -18.70 -1.50 0.93
CA GLN A 83 -18.58 -2.34 2.13
C GLN A 83 -17.45 -1.87 3.06
N VAL A 84 -16.78 -0.76 2.72
CA VAL A 84 -15.65 -0.22 3.47
C VAL A 84 -16.12 0.95 4.35
N LYS A 85 -15.59 1.01 5.57
CA LYS A 85 -15.71 2.13 6.50
C LYS A 85 -14.29 2.56 6.90
N PRO A 86 -13.69 3.55 6.20
CA PRO A 86 -12.32 3.93 6.45
C PRO A 86 -12.19 4.83 7.69
N ASP A 87 -11.06 4.73 8.40
CA ASP A 87 -10.76 5.63 9.53
C ASP A 87 -9.79 6.75 9.13
N ASP A 88 -9.07 6.59 8.02
CA ASP A 88 -8.10 7.58 7.54
C ASP A 88 -8.79 8.83 6.97
N HIS A 89 -8.23 10.01 7.28
CA HIS A 89 -8.80 11.29 6.88
C HIS A 89 -8.90 11.48 5.37
N LYS A 90 -7.88 11.07 4.61
CA LYS A 90 -7.89 11.23 3.14
C LYS A 90 -8.79 10.19 2.48
N LEU A 91 -8.74 8.95 2.98
CA LEU A 91 -9.59 7.87 2.48
C LEU A 91 -11.07 8.18 2.73
N ASN A 92 -11.41 8.76 3.89
CA ASN A 92 -12.75 9.26 4.19
C ASN A 92 -13.22 10.33 3.21
N LYS A 93 -12.37 11.31 2.87
CA LYS A 93 -12.73 12.34 1.88
C LYS A 93 -13.06 11.73 0.52
N TYR A 94 -12.23 10.81 0.04
CA TYR A 94 -12.48 10.15 -1.24
C TYR A 94 -13.72 9.25 -1.20
N HIS A 95 -13.92 8.51 -0.11
CA HIS A 95 -15.06 7.62 0.08
C HIS A 95 -16.40 8.38 0.16
N ALA A 96 -16.43 9.52 0.88
CA ALA A 96 -17.59 10.40 0.91
C ALA A 96 -17.92 10.97 -0.48
N TRP A 97 -16.90 11.45 -1.21
CA TRP A 97 -17.07 11.90 -2.58
C TRP A 97 -17.61 10.81 -3.50
N LEU A 98 -17.14 9.56 -3.36
CA LEU A 98 -17.68 8.43 -4.13
C LEU A 98 -19.17 8.25 -3.86
N TRP A 99 -19.61 8.25 -2.59
CA TRP A 99 -21.02 8.16 -2.25
C TRP A 99 -21.87 9.28 -2.86
N GLU A 100 -21.35 10.50 -2.95
CA GLU A 100 -22.07 11.63 -3.54
C GLU A 100 -22.19 11.56 -5.07
N ASN A 101 -21.32 10.80 -5.74
CA ASN A 101 -21.15 10.87 -7.19
C ASN A 101 -21.36 9.54 -7.92
N HIS A 102 -21.42 8.41 -7.21
CA HIS A 102 -21.42 7.08 -7.84
C HIS A 102 -22.56 6.89 -8.85
N GLU A 103 -23.76 7.39 -8.56
CA GLU A 103 -24.92 7.31 -9.49
C GLU A 103 -24.67 8.08 -10.78
N LYS A 104 -24.10 9.30 -10.68
CA LYS A 104 -23.79 10.15 -11.84
C LYS A 104 -22.65 9.56 -12.68
N LEU A 105 -21.72 8.88 -12.02
CA LEU A 105 -20.56 8.24 -12.64
C LEU A 105 -20.88 6.83 -13.18
N GLY A 106 -22.06 6.28 -12.87
CA GLY A 106 -22.45 4.93 -13.27
C GLY A 106 -21.63 3.82 -12.61
N ILE A 107 -21.13 4.05 -11.39
CA ILE A 107 -20.31 3.11 -10.60
C ILE A 107 -20.97 2.70 -9.28
#